data_AF-U1PAG9-F1
#
_entry.id   AF-U1PAG9-F1
#
_cell.length_a   1.000
_cell.length_b   1.000
_cell.length_c   1.000
_cell.angle_alpha   90.00
_cell.angle_beta   90.00
_cell.angle_gamma   90.00
#
_symmetry.space_group_name_H-M   'P 1'
#
loop_
_entity.id
_entity.type
_entity.pdbx_description
1 polymer ?
#
loop_
_entity_poly.entity_id
_entity_poly.type
_entity_poly.pdbx_seq_one_letter_code
_entity_poly.pdbx_strand_id
1 'polypeptide(L)'
;MRTSSASDSSFSVPTYELAEFAVPLVHTLSYTRITAVLVSKAGMALAANLLYFGAYQDAEGYHYLFNKSPDEVGGAGSGEELIFGGVANAGIEGVILGLPILIVGHATVLAIGGTAGLQAIRLEYVEFFEKFYEGGGRSYEPFGRSQSTTR
;
A
#
# COMPACT_ATOMS: atom_id res chain seq x y z
N MET A 1 55.29 -24.21 -37.25
CA MET A 1 54.52 -24.83 -36.16
C MET A 1 54.61 -23.92 -34.94
N ARG A 2 53.59 -23.09 -34.69
CA ARG A 2 53.42 -22.40 -33.41
C ARG A 2 51.94 -22.07 -33.25
N THR A 3 51.24 -22.99 -32.59
CA THR A 3 49.88 -22.82 -32.09
C THR A 3 49.95 -21.83 -30.94
N SER A 4 49.45 -20.61 -31.14
CA SER A 4 49.19 -19.70 -30.01
C SER A 4 47.77 -19.96 -29.54
N SER A 5 47.69 -20.61 -28.38
CA SER A 5 46.49 -20.90 -27.61
C SER A 5 45.67 -19.62 -27.42
N ALA A 6 44.48 -19.57 -28.01
CA ALA A 6 43.43 -18.62 -27.66
C ALA A 6 42.67 -19.21 -26.46
N SER A 7 43.28 -19.15 -25.29
CA SER A 7 42.66 -19.49 -24.01
C SER A 7 42.52 -18.21 -23.19
N ASP A 8 41.35 -17.59 -23.28
CA ASP A 8 40.61 -16.95 -22.19
C ASP A 8 39.59 -15.96 -22.77
N SER A 9 38.46 -16.48 -23.23
CA SER A 9 37.22 -15.72 -23.18
C SER A 9 36.73 -15.73 -21.73
N SER A 10 37.41 -14.95 -20.89
CA SER A 10 36.93 -14.59 -19.56
C SER A 10 35.62 -13.84 -19.75
N PHE A 11 34.51 -14.55 -19.56
CA PHE A 11 33.16 -14.00 -19.47
C PHE A 11 33.06 -13.20 -18.16
N SER A 12 33.72 -12.05 -18.14
CA SER A 12 33.56 -11.02 -17.14
C SER A 12 32.27 -10.29 -17.49
N VAL A 13 31.12 -10.86 -17.11
CA VAL A 13 29.84 -10.14 -17.17
C VAL A 13 30.02 -8.91 -16.29
N PRO A 14 29.96 -7.69 -16.86
CA PRO A 14 30.10 -6.50 -16.07
C PRO A 14 29.01 -6.47 -15.01
N THR A 15 29.35 -6.09 -13.77
CA THR A 15 28.41 -6.10 -12.63
C THR A 15 27.15 -5.25 -12.87
N TYR A 16 27.17 -4.33 -13.82
CA TYR A 16 26.02 -3.50 -14.21
C TYR A 16 24.98 -4.24 -15.06
N GLU A 17 25.35 -5.25 -15.86
CA GLU A 17 24.38 -6.03 -16.67
C GLU A 17 23.45 -6.87 -15.79
N LEU A 18 23.98 -7.38 -14.67
CA LEU A 18 23.19 -8.10 -13.67
C LEU A 18 22.21 -7.17 -12.93
N ALA A 19 22.59 -5.91 -12.73
CA ALA A 19 21.69 -4.91 -12.17
C ALA A 19 20.54 -4.60 -13.14
N GLU A 20 20.84 -4.44 -14.43
CA GLU A 20 19.85 -4.17 -15.49
C GLU A 20 18.85 -5.31 -15.67
N PHE A 21 19.29 -6.57 -15.52
CA PHE A 21 18.39 -7.73 -15.52
C PHE A 21 17.40 -7.74 -14.34
N ALA A 22 17.77 -7.18 -13.19
CA ALA A 22 16.92 -7.14 -12.00
C ALA A 22 15.95 -5.94 -11.98
N VAL A 23 16.21 -4.90 -12.77
CA VAL A 23 15.38 -3.68 -12.85
C VAL A 23 13.90 -3.97 -13.14
N PRO A 24 13.52 -4.83 -14.11
CA PRO A 24 12.13 -5.21 -14.33
C PRO A 24 11.43 -5.85 -13.12
N LEU A 25 12.17 -6.59 -12.31
CA LEU A 25 11.64 -7.22 -11.09
C LEU A 25 11.39 -6.17 -10.01
N VAL A 26 12.27 -5.19 -9.86
CA VAL A 26 12.08 -4.08 -8.92
C VAL A 26 10.84 -3.26 -9.30
N HIS A 27 10.59 -3.02 -10.60
CA HIS A 27 9.39 -2.31 -11.06
C HIS A 27 8.10 -3.00 -10.61
N THR A 28 8.00 -4.32 -10.78
CA THR A 28 6.83 -5.09 -10.33
C THR A 28 6.71 -5.13 -8.81
N LEU A 29 7.85 -5.25 -8.10
CA LEU A 29 7.91 -5.22 -6.64
C LEU A 29 7.53 -3.83 -6.10
N SER A 30 7.82 -2.76 -6.83
CA SER A 30 7.47 -1.37 -6.49
C SER A 30 5.95 -1.21 -6.32
N TYR A 31 5.14 -1.79 -7.23
CA TYR A 31 3.68 -1.77 -7.15
C TYR A 31 3.11 -2.50 -5.92
N THR A 32 3.83 -3.46 -5.33
CA THR A 32 3.35 -4.18 -4.13
C THR A 32 3.21 -3.29 -2.91
N ARG A 33 3.94 -2.16 -2.85
CA ARG A 33 3.89 -1.21 -1.75
C ARG A 33 2.51 -0.57 -1.60
N ILE A 34 1.86 -0.23 -2.71
CA ILE A 34 0.49 0.32 -2.71
C ILE A 34 -0.49 -0.75 -2.20
N THR A 35 -0.39 -1.98 -2.69
CA THR A 35 -1.20 -3.10 -2.21
C THR A 35 -1.01 -3.34 -0.71
N ALA A 36 0.24 -3.31 -0.21
CA ALA A 36 0.54 -3.49 1.20
C ALA A 36 -0.09 -2.39 2.08
N VAL A 37 -0.01 -1.13 1.65
CA VAL A 37 -0.62 0.01 2.36
C VAL A 37 -2.15 -0.11 2.35
N LEU A 38 -2.77 -0.53 1.24
CA LEU A 38 -4.21 -0.74 1.13
C LEU A 38 -4.70 -1.89 2.01
N VAL A 39 -4.01 -3.03 1.98
CA VAL A 39 -4.30 -4.20 2.83
C VAL A 39 -4.14 -3.85 4.31
N SER A 40 -3.08 -3.13 4.68
CA SER A 40 -2.87 -2.67 6.05
C SER A 40 -3.99 -1.75 6.52
N LYS A 41 -4.42 -0.79 5.68
CA LYS A 41 -5.54 0.11 5.99
C LYS A 41 -6.85 -0.66 6.16
N ALA A 42 -7.14 -1.60 5.25
CA ALA A 42 -8.33 -2.44 5.33
C ALA A 42 -8.31 -3.31 6.60
N GLY A 43 -7.18 -3.93 6.93
CA GLY A 43 -7.02 -4.75 8.12
C GLY A 43 -7.13 -3.98 9.43
N MET A 44 -6.52 -2.79 9.52
CA MET A 44 -6.62 -1.95 10.71
C MET A 44 -8.02 -1.37 10.90
N ALA A 45 -8.70 -0.97 9.82
CA ALA A 45 -10.09 -0.51 9.88
C ALA A 45 -11.04 -1.66 10.29
N LEU A 46 -10.82 -2.86 9.73
CA LEU A 46 -11.55 -4.07 10.14
C LEU A 46 -11.32 -4.37 11.63
N ALA A 47 -10.07 -4.33 12.09
CA ALA A 47 -9.74 -4.56 13.49
C ALA A 47 -10.37 -3.52 14.43
N ALA A 48 -10.35 -2.24 14.04
CA ALA A 48 -10.99 -1.17 14.82
C ALA A 48 -12.52 -1.34 14.88
N ASN A 49 -13.16 -1.71 13.76
CA ASN A 49 -14.59 -1.99 13.71
C ASN A 49 -14.97 -3.23 14.52
N LEU A 50 -14.18 -4.31 14.40
CA LEU A 50 -14.37 -5.52 15.18
C LEU A 50 -14.17 -5.26 16.67
N LEU A 51 -13.18 -4.47 17.04
CA LEU A 51 -12.93 -4.08 18.43
C LEU A 51 -14.10 -3.27 19.01
N TYR A 52 -14.64 -2.32 18.25
CA TYR A 52 -15.71 -1.46 18.76
C TYR A 52 -17.07 -2.16 18.72
N PHE A 53 -17.49 -2.67 17.56
CA PHE A 53 -18.82 -3.25 17.38
C PHE A 53 -18.89 -4.72 17.80
N GLY A 54 -17.80 -5.48 17.67
CA GLY A 54 -17.84 -6.93 17.88
C GLY A 54 -18.54 -7.66 16.73
N ALA A 55 -18.29 -8.97 16.63
CA ALA A 55 -18.88 -9.80 15.60
C ALA A 55 -19.23 -11.19 16.14
N TYR A 56 -20.26 -11.75 15.54
CA TYR A 56 -20.68 -13.12 15.73
C TYR A 56 -20.80 -13.84 14.39
N GLN A 57 -20.71 -15.16 14.46
CA GLN A 57 -20.86 -16.06 13.34
C GLN A 57 -22.18 -16.80 13.47
N ASP A 58 -23.02 -16.68 12.46
CA ASP A 58 -24.24 -17.47 12.29
C ASP A 58 -24.05 -18.46 11.13
N ALA A 59 -24.99 -19.38 10.94
CA ALA A 59 -24.99 -20.37 9.86
C ALA A 59 -24.96 -19.73 8.45
N GLU A 60 -25.39 -18.48 8.29
CA GLU A 60 -25.36 -17.72 7.04
C GLU A 60 -24.11 -16.84 6.85
N GLY A 61 -23.31 -16.58 7.90
CA GLY A 61 -22.06 -15.82 7.77
C GLY A 61 -21.67 -14.94 8.97
N TYR A 62 -20.75 -14.00 8.73
CA TYR A 62 -20.21 -13.05 9.71
C TYR A 62 -21.11 -11.81 9.82
N HIS A 63 -21.60 -11.52 11.02
CA HIS A 63 -22.43 -10.35 11.31
C HIS A 63 -21.86 -9.54 12.48
N TYR A 64 -21.92 -8.21 12.40
CA TYR A 64 -21.52 -7.33 13.49
C TYR A 64 -22.61 -7.25 14.57
N LEU A 65 -22.21 -7.14 15.84
CA LEU A 65 -23.12 -7.06 16.99
C LEU A 65 -23.68 -5.62 17.10
N PHE A 66 -24.77 -5.34 16.37
CA PHE A 66 -25.48 -4.03 16.46
C PHE A 66 -26.75 -4.08 17.31
N ASN A 67 -27.49 -5.19 17.26
CA ASN A 67 -28.83 -5.33 17.87
C ASN A 67 -28.99 -6.59 18.74
N LYS A 68 -27.89 -7.29 19.03
CA LYS A 68 -27.88 -8.54 19.80
C LYS A 68 -26.82 -8.42 20.88
N SER A 69 -27.22 -8.65 22.11
CA SER A 69 -26.29 -8.64 23.25
C SER A 69 -25.38 -9.87 23.20
N PRO A 70 -24.12 -9.79 23.69
CA PRO A 70 -23.21 -10.94 23.73
C PRO A 70 -23.81 -12.15 24.46
N ASP A 71 -24.65 -11.90 25.45
CA ASP A 71 -25.33 -12.94 26.24
C ASP A 71 -26.40 -13.72 25.44
N GLU A 72 -26.97 -13.13 24.38
CA GLU A 72 -27.95 -13.80 23.51
C GLU A 72 -27.29 -14.66 22.42
N VAL A 73 -26.10 -14.28 21.99
CA VAL A 73 -25.34 -15.00 20.94
C VAL A 73 -24.57 -16.16 21.54
N GLY A 74 -23.93 -15.98 22.71
CA GLY A 74 -23.17 -17.04 23.40
C GLY A 74 -24.01 -17.99 24.26
N GLY A 75 -25.33 -17.79 24.31
CA GLY A 75 -26.25 -18.63 25.08
C GLY A 75 -26.34 -20.05 24.52
N ALA A 76 -26.30 -21.05 25.41
CA ALA A 76 -26.39 -22.46 25.07
C ALA A 76 -27.72 -22.81 24.36
N GLY A 77 -27.78 -22.61 23.04
CA GLY A 77 -28.95 -22.91 22.22
C GLY A 77 -29.10 -22.12 20.91
N SER A 78 -28.32 -21.05 20.69
CA SER A 78 -28.45 -20.20 19.50
C SER A 78 -27.83 -20.80 18.22
N GLY A 79 -26.85 -21.69 18.34
CA GLY A 79 -26.04 -22.13 17.18
C GLY A 79 -25.14 -21.03 16.60
N GLU A 80 -25.10 -19.87 17.26
CA GLU A 80 -24.34 -18.69 16.88
C GLU A 80 -23.05 -18.63 17.72
N GLU A 81 -21.90 -18.46 17.08
CA GLU A 81 -20.60 -18.43 17.76
C GLU A 81 -20.12 -16.97 17.90
N LEU A 82 -19.88 -16.55 19.14
CA LEU A 82 -19.25 -15.25 19.41
C LEU A 82 -17.78 -15.27 19.00
N ILE A 83 -17.43 -14.43 18.02
CA ILE A 83 -16.02 -14.24 17.64
C ILE A 83 -15.38 -13.19 18.56
N PHE A 84 -16.07 -12.08 18.77
CA PHE A 84 -15.62 -11.01 19.66
C PHE A 84 -16.80 -10.17 20.15
N GLY A 85 -16.90 -9.95 21.47
CA GLY A 85 -18.04 -9.26 22.08
C GLY A 85 -18.16 -7.78 21.75
N GLY A 86 -17.08 -7.08 21.36
CA GLY A 86 -17.12 -5.66 21.04
C GLY A 86 -17.17 -4.76 22.27
N VAL A 87 -16.39 -3.68 22.29
CA VAL A 87 -16.36 -2.70 23.40
C VAL A 87 -17.71 -1.98 23.56
N ALA A 88 -18.46 -1.77 22.47
CA ALA A 88 -19.78 -1.14 22.51
C ALA A 88 -20.83 -1.99 23.23
N ASN A 89 -20.66 -3.31 23.30
CA ASN A 89 -21.63 -4.21 23.96
C ASN A 89 -21.38 -4.39 25.46
N ALA A 90 -20.27 -3.85 26.00
CA ALA A 90 -20.01 -3.80 27.45
C ALA A 90 -20.91 -2.79 28.20
N GLY A 91 -21.93 -2.23 27.54
CA GLY A 91 -22.88 -1.26 28.09
C GLY A 91 -22.60 0.18 27.66
N ILE A 92 -23.37 1.13 28.21
CA ILE A 92 -23.26 2.57 27.91
C ILE A 92 -21.84 3.10 28.13
N GLU A 93 -21.14 2.63 29.17
CA GLU A 93 -19.76 3.02 29.46
C GLU A 93 -18.81 2.60 28.33
N GLY A 94 -18.99 1.39 27.78
CA GLY A 94 -18.23 0.86 26.66
C GLY A 94 -18.43 1.65 25.37
N VAL A 95 -19.66 2.09 25.09
CA VAL A 95 -19.94 2.98 23.94
C VAL A 95 -19.24 4.33 24.09
N ILE A 96 -19.33 4.96 25.27
CA ILE A 96 -18.75 6.28 25.52
C ILE A 96 -17.22 6.24 25.48
N LEU A 97 -16.61 5.21 26.08
CA LEU A 97 -15.14 5.05 26.10
C LEU A 97 -14.59 4.53 24.76
N GLY A 98 -15.36 3.70 24.05
CA GLY A 98 -14.98 3.10 22.77
C GLY A 98 -15.04 4.08 21.60
N LEU A 99 -15.95 5.06 21.61
CA LEU A 99 -16.13 5.99 20.50
C LEU A 99 -14.88 6.84 20.21
N PRO A 100 -14.18 7.44 21.20
CA PRO A 100 -12.90 8.09 20.98
C PRO A 100 -11.84 7.15 20.39
N ILE A 101 -11.80 5.90 20.85
CA ILE A 101 -10.83 4.90 20.38
C ILE A 101 -11.09 4.57 18.91
N LEU A 102 -12.35 4.41 18.52
CA LEU A 102 -12.75 4.18 17.13
C LEU A 102 -12.32 5.35 16.24
N ILE A 103 -12.57 6.59 16.67
CA ILE A 103 -12.23 7.80 15.91
C ILE A 103 -10.71 7.96 15.79
N VAL A 104 -9.98 7.83 16.90
CA VAL A 104 -8.51 7.99 16.92
C VAL A 104 -7.82 6.87 16.12
N GLY A 105 -8.32 5.64 16.22
CA GLY A 105 -7.83 4.52 15.41
C GLY A 105 -7.94 4.79 13.92
N HIS A 106 -9.12 5.20 13.46
CA HIS A 106 -9.33 5.55 12.04
C HIS A 106 -8.54 6.79 11.60
N ALA A 107 -8.47 7.82 12.45
CA ALA A 107 -7.69 9.01 12.18
C ALA A 107 -6.20 8.68 11.99
N THR A 108 -5.65 7.78 12.82
CA THR A 108 -4.26 7.33 12.74
C THR A 108 -4.00 6.56 11.44
N VAL A 109 -4.90 5.64 11.08
CA VAL A 109 -4.82 4.88 9.82
C VAL A 109 -4.84 5.81 8.60
N LEU A 110 -5.68 6.85 8.63
CA LEU A 110 -5.76 7.84 7.56
C LEU A 110 -4.51 8.73 7.51
N ALA A 111 -3.98 9.15 8.66
CA ALA A 111 -2.79 9.97 8.75
C ALA A 111 -1.54 9.23 8.22
N ILE A 112 -1.33 7.99 8.64
CA ILE A 112 -0.18 7.18 8.18
C ILE A 112 -0.32 6.83 6.70
N GLY A 113 -1.51 6.41 6.25
CA GLY A 113 -1.74 6.04 4.86
C GLY A 113 -1.50 7.19 3.87
N GLY A 114 -1.86 8.42 4.24
CA GLY A 114 -1.60 9.59 3.40
C GLY A 114 -0.12 9.85 3.14
N THR A 115 0.72 9.68 4.16
CA THR A 115 2.18 9.88 4.02
C THR A 115 2.86 8.75 3.25
N ALA A 116 2.40 7.51 3.40
CA ALA A 116 2.91 6.36 2.65
C ALA A 116 2.59 6.45 1.15
N GLY A 117 1.40 6.97 0.79
CA GLY A 117 1.01 7.19 -0.62
C GLY A 117 1.93 8.18 -1.34
N LEU A 118 2.35 9.26 -0.66
CA LEU A 118 3.29 10.24 -1.23
C LEU A 118 4.68 9.64 -1.50
N GLN A 119 5.12 8.68 -0.68
CA GLN A 119 6.41 8.01 -0.88
C GLN A 119 6.38 7.02 -2.04
N ALA A 120 5.26 6.36 -2.27
CA ALA A 120 5.10 5.47 -3.42
C ALA A 120 5.15 6.25 -4.75
N ILE A 121 4.50 7.43 -4.80
CA ILE A 121 4.55 8.33 -5.97
C ILE A 121 5.99 8.79 -6.27
N ARG A 122 6.80 9.00 -5.23
CA ARG A 122 8.21 9.40 -5.42
C ARG A 122 9.05 8.33 -6.11
N LEU A 123 8.75 7.05 -5.90
CA LEU A 123 9.44 5.96 -6.58
C LEU A 123 8.91 5.80 -8.01
N GLU A 124 7.60 5.89 -8.20
CA GLU A 124 6.98 5.84 -9.53
C GLU A 124 7.46 6.98 -10.44
N TYR A 125 7.71 8.17 -9.87
CA TYR A 125 8.31 9.28 -10.61
C TYR A 125 9.73 8.94 -11.08
N VAL A 126 10.66 8.55 -10.21
CA VAL A 126 12.05 8.31 -10.65
C VAL A 126 12.17 7.11 -11.60
N GLU A 127 11.39 6.06 -11.34
CA GLU A 127 11.40 4.80 -12.09
C GLU A 127 10.73 4.94 -13.48
N PHE A 128 9.77 5.87 -13.62
CA PHE A 128 9.13 6.22 -14.89
C PHE A 128 9.91 7.28 -15.68
N PHE A 129 10.46 8.31 -15.02
CA PHE A 129 11.18 9.40 -15.70
C PHE A 129 12.55 8.97 -16.24
N GLU A 130 13.25 8.03 -15.60
CA GLU A 130 14.51 7.48 -16.13
C GLU A 130 14.31 6.70 -17.45
N LYS A 131 13.09 6.20 -17.71
CA LYS A 131 12.79 5.39 -18.91
C LYS A 131 12.18 6.18 -20.07
N PHE A 132 11.58 7.35 -19.81
CA PHE A 132 10.94 8.22 -20.82
C PHE A 132 11.64 9.56 -21.04
N TYR A 133 12.63 9.90 -20.21
CA TYR A 133 13.42 11.12 -20.35
C TYR A 133 14.92 10.78 -20.36
N GLU A 134 15.42 10.30 -21.51
CA GLU A 134 16.85 10.42 -21.81
C GLU A 134 17.16 11.92 -21.90
N GLY A 135 17.90 12.46 -20.93
CA GLY A 135 18.33 13.86 -20.86
C GLY A 135 19.28 14.25 -21.99
N GLY A 136 18.78 14.24 -23.23
CA GLY A 136 19.48 14.56 -24.47
C GLY A 136 18.62 15.36 -25.45
N GLY A 137 17.50 15.93 -24.99
CA GLY A 137 16.70 16.88 -25.76
C GLY A 137 17.47 18.19 -25.97
N ARG A 138 17.95 18.41 -27.20
CA ARG A 138 18.54 19.69 -27.61
C ARG A 138 17.52 20.82 -27.45
N SER A 139 17.91 21.86 -26.71
CA SER A 139 17.08 23.05 -26.48
C SER A 139 16.62 23.61 -27.82
N TYR A 140 15.31 23.80 -27.98
CA TYR A 140 14.77 24.37 -29.21
C TYR A 140 15.19 25.84 -29.29
N GLU A 141 16.18 26.15 -30.13
CA GLU A 141 16.44 27.52 -30.56
C GLU A 141 15.39 27.89 -31.62
N PRO A 142 14.50 28.86 -31.35
CA PRO A 142 13.54 29.29 -32.34
C PRO A 142 14.28 29.94 -33.52
N PHE A 143 14.01 29.48 -34.75
CA PHE A 143 14.42 30.21 -35.94
C PHE A 143 13.57 31.48 -36.07
N GLY A 144 14.05 32.56 -35.46
CA GLY A 144 13.38 33.85 -35.42
C GLY A 144 14.31 34.98 -35.83
N ARG A 145 14.07 35.56 -37.01
CA ARG A 145 14.66 36.83 -37.44
C ARG A 145 14.36 37.90 -36.39
N SER A 146 15.36 38.65 -35.95
CA SER A 146 15.16 39.81 -35.07
C SER A 146 14.26 40.83 -35.76
N GLN A 147 13.00 40.89 -35.38
CA GLN A 147 12.12 41.97 -35.80
C GLN A 147 12.38 43.11 -34.81
N SER A 148 13.26 44.04 -35.17
CA SER A 148 13.36 45.33 -34.50
C SER A 148 12.09 46.11 -34.79
N THR A 149 11.12 46.04 -33.88
CA THR A 149 9.96 46.95 -33.93
C THR A 149 10.44 48.34 -33.53
N THR A 150 10.85 49.10 -34.54
CA THR A 150 10.91 50.55 -34.48
C THR A 150 9.48 51.08 -34.55
N ARG A 151 8.89 51.44 -33.41
CA ARG A 151 8.14 52.71 -33.21
C ARG A 151 7.69 52.89 -31.77
#